data_AF-A0A842R0W0-F1
#
_entry.id   AF-A0A842R0W0-F1
#
_cell.length_a   1.000
_cell.length_b   1.000
_cell.length_c   1.000
_cell.angle_alpha   90.00
_cell.angle_beta   90.00
_cell.angle_gamma   90.00
#
_symmetry.space_group_name_H-M   'P 1'
#
loop_
_entity.id
_entity.type
_entity.pdbx_description
1 polymer ?
#
loop_
_entity_poly.entity_id
_entity_poly.type
_entity_poly.pdbx_seq_one_letter_code
_entity_poly.pdbx_strand_id
1 'polypeptide(L)' 'MDESNITKTCYSCGKEENRKLSDRVITCDCGNSTGRILNSAVNIMLRFLSRQSPVNGESLEEKFLGYLHRYTARAC' A
#
# COMPACT_ATOMS: atom_id res chain seq x y z
N MET A 1 2.60 -10.66 9.51
CA MET A 1 1.47 -10.54 8.56
C MET A 1 1.40 -11.81 7.76
N ASP A 2 0.26 -12.48 7.82
CA ASP A 2 -0.11 -13.60 6.96
C ASP A 2 -0.45 -13.08 5.55
N GLU A 3 -0.08 -13.80 4.50
CA GLU A 3 -0.28 -13.41 3.10
C GLU A 3 -1.76 -13.11 2.77
N SER A 4 -2.72 -13.72 3.48
CA SER A 4 -4.15 -13.46 3.29
C SER A 4 -4.56 -12.01 3.64
N ASN A 5 -3.89 -11.41 4.63
CA ASN A 5 -4.19 -10.06 5.11
C ASN A 5 -3.57 -8.97 4.24
N ILE A 6 -2.55 -9.29 3.43
CA ILE A 6 -1.93 -8.35 2.47
C ILE A 6 -2.98 -7.76 1.50
N THR A 7 -4.03 -8.52 1.20
CA THR A 7 -5.13 -8.09 0.32
C THR A 7 -6.15 -7.18 0.99
N LYS A 8 -6.11 -7.07 2.32
CA LYS A 8 -7.05 -6.31 3.15
C LYS A 8 -6.44 -5.07 3.77
N THR A 9 -5.14 -5.01 3.96
CA THR A 9 -4.44 -3.83 4.47
C THR A 9 -4.39 -2.72 3.43
N CYS A 10 -4.84 -1.51 3.77
CA CYS A 10 -4.65 -0.33 2.93
C CYS A 10 -3.17 0.04 2.84
N TYR A 11 -2.61 0.08 1.63
CA TYR A 11 -1.19 0.41 1.43
C TYR A 11 -0.82 1.83 1.88
N SER A 12 -1.79 2.74 1.93
CA SER A 12 -1.55 4.16 2.19
C SER A 12 -1.47 4.48 3.69
N CYS A 13 -2.29 3.84 4.52
CA CYS A 13 -2.37 4.12 5.96
C CYS A 13 -2.14 2.91 6.87
N GLY A 14 -2.00 1.70 6.31
CA GLY A 14 -1.76 0.47 7.08
C GLY A 14 -2.98 -0.11 7.80
N LYS A 15 -4.17 0.50 7.70
CA LYS A 15 -5.41 -0.02 8.29
C LYS A 15 -5.87 -1.30 7.58
N GLU A 16 -6.29 -2.30 8.33
CA GLU A 16 -6.97 -3.47 7.76
C GLU A 16 -8.44 -3.17 7.46
N GLU A 17 -8.85 -3.41 6.23
CA GLU A 17 -10.23 -3.23 5.78
C GLU A 17 -11.01 -4.53 5.89
N ASN A 18 -12.20 -4.48 6.51
CA ASN A 18 -13.10 -5.63 6.56
C ASN A 18 -13.87 -5.74 5.23
N ARG A 19 -13.37 -6.57 4.33
CA ARG A 19 -13.84 -6.68 2.94
C ARG A 19 -13.90 -8.12 2.46
N LYS A 20 -14.76 -8.37 1.46
CA LYS A 20 -14.85 -9.68 0.79
C LYS A 20 -13.71 -9.81 -0.21
N LEU A 21 -13.26 -11.05 -0.46
CA LEU A 21 -12.26 -11.30 -1.49
C LEU A 21 -12.73 -10.93 -2.90
N SER A 22 -14.05 -10.95 -3.15
CA SER A 22 -14.65 -10.55 -4.43
C SER A 22 -14.51 -9.06 -4.74
N ASP A 23 -14.25 -8.22 -3.73
CA ASP A 23 -14.26 -6.76 -3.89
C ASP A 23 -12.99 -6.34 -4.64
N ARG A 24 -13.15 -5.79 -5.85
CA ARG A 24 -12.01 -5.44 -6.71
C ARG A 24 -11.37 -4.10 -6.38
N VAL A 25 -12.08 -3.23 -5.66
CA VAL A 25 -11.63 -1.91 -5.23
C VAL A 25 -11.51 -1.90 -3.71
N ILE A 26 -10.45 -1.28 -3.19
CA ILE A 26 -10.27 -0.95 -1.78
C ILE A 26 -10.64 0.52 -1.64
N THR A 27 -11.59 0.84 -0.78
CA THR A 27 -11.88 2.21 -0.36
C THR A 27 -11.64 2.26 1.14
N CYS A 28 -10.64 3.03 1.55
CA CYS A 28 -10.23 3.17 2.93
C CYS A 28 -10.71 4.51 3.48
N ASP A 29 -10.98 4.57 4.79
CA ASP A 29 -11.35 5.80 5.50
C ASP A 29 -10.27 6.89 5.43
N CYS A 30 -9.02 6.55 5.07
CA CYS A 30 -7.98 7.56 4.81
C CYS A 30 -8.15 8.29 3.46
N GLY A 31 -9.20 7.97 2.70
CA GLY A 31 -9.48 8.55 1.39
C GLY A 31 -8.82 7.83 0.22
N ASN A 32 -7.95 6.84 0.48
CA ASN A 32 -7.35 6.03 -0.59
C ASN A 32 -8.39 5.11 -1.23
N SER A 33 -8.57 5.23 -2.54
CA SER A 33 -9.35 4.30 -3.36
C SER A 33 -8.48 3.70 -4.46
N THR A 34 -8.33 2.37 -4.48
CA THR A 34 -7.42 1.71 -5.41
C THR A 34 -7.87 0.30 -5.77
N GLY A 35 -7.37 -0.25 -6.86
CA GLY A 35 -7.59 -1.66 -7.19
C GLY A 35 -6.92 -2.59 -6.19
N ARG A 36 -7.59 -3.69 -5.83
CA ARG A 36 -7.09 -4.73 -4.91
C ARG A 36 -5.69 -5.24 -5.32
N ILE A 37 -5.47 -5.48 -6.61
CA ILE A 37 -4.20 -6.01 -7.13
C ILE A 37 -3.06 -5.02 -6.89
N LEU A 38 -3.29 -3.74 -7.21
CA LEU A 38 -2.30 -2.68 -6.98
C LEU A 38 -2.01 -2.54 -5.49
N ASN A 39 -3.05 -2.50 -4.65
CA ASN A 39 -2.88 -2.45 -3.20
C ASN A 39 -2.02 -3.60 -2.67
N SER A 40 -2.31 -4.84 -3.09
CA SER A 40 -1.52 -6.01 -2.69
C SER A 40 -0.08 -5.95 -3.17
N ALA A 41 0.14 -5.55 -4.43
CA ALA A 41 1.50 -5.40 -4.98
C ALA A 41 2.31 -4.37 -4.19
N VAL A 42 1.71 -3.24 -3.86
CA VAL A 42 2.36 -2.20 -3.04
C VAL A 42 2.68 -2.73 -1.65
N ASN A 43 1.73 -3.38 -0.96
CA ASN A 43 2.00 -3.97 0.36
C ASN A 43 3.15 -4.99 0.36
N ILE A 44 3.25 -5.83 -0.67
CA ILE A 44 4.36 -6.77 -0.82
C ILE A 44 5.69 -6.01 -0.96
N MET A 45 5.71 -4.95 -1.78
CA MET A 45 6.88 -4.10 -1.96
C MET A 45 7.26 -3.39 -0.66
N LEU A 46 6.30 -2.83 0.08
CA LEU A 46 6.56 -2.19 1.37
C LEU A 46 7.17 -3.18 2.36
N ARG A 47 6.67 -4.41 2.45
CA ARG A 47 7.27 -5.47 3.30
C ARG A 47 8.70 -5.82 2.90
N PHE A 48 9.02 -5.78 1.61
CA PHE A 48 10.39 -5.97 1.14
C PHE A 48 11.28 -4.79 1.51
N LEU A 49 10.81 -3.56 1.28
CA LEU A 49 11.56 -2.33 1.54
C LEU A 49 11.76 -2.06 3.04
N SER A 50 10.79 -2.42 3.89
CA SER A 50 10.87 -2.25 5.34
C SER A 50 11.94 -3.11 6.00
N ARG A 51 12.47 -4.11 5.27
CA ARG A 51 13.58 -4.98 5.70
C ARG A 51 14.94 -4.49 5.22
N GLN A 52 14.98 -3.44 4.39
CA GLN A 52 16.21 -2.86 3.89
C GLN A 52 16.75 -1.83 4.87
N SER A 53 18.06 -1.72 4.96
CA SER A 53 18.69 -0.61 5.68
C SER A 53 18.47 0.71 4.93
N PRO A 54 18.33 1.85 5.62
CA PRO A 54 18.29 3.16 4.99
C PRO A 54 19.53 3.40 4.12
N VAL A 55 19.34 3.99 2.95
CA VAL A 55 20.43 4.38 2.05
C VAL A 55 20.68 5.87 2.24
N ASN A 56 21.89 6.27 2.63
CA ASN A 56 22.24 7.66 2.94
C ASN A 56 21.33 8.31 4.02
N GLY A 57 20.82 7.50 4.96
CA GLY A 57 19.89 7.96 6.00
C GLY A 57 18.43 8.11 5.55
N GLU A 58 18.11 7.75 4.31
CA GLU A 58 16.77 7.87 3.76
C GLU A 58 16.07 6.50 3.67
N SER A 59 14.80 6.45 4.11
CA SER A 59 13.96 5.25 3.95
C SER A 59 13.47 5.12 2.51
N LEU A 60 13.82 4.00 1.87
CA LEU A 60 13.29 3.68 0.54
C LEU A 60 11.79 3.43 0.56
N GLU A 61 11.26 2.91 1.67
CA GLU A 61 9.82 2.67 1.86
C GLU A 61 9.04 4.00 1.81
N GLU A 62 9.49 5.01 2.54
CA GLU A 62 8.85 6.33 2.57
C GLU A 62 8.92 7.02 1.20
N LYS A 63 10.08 6.93 0.53
CA LYS A 63 10.24 7.44 -0.84
C LYS A 63 9.26 6.77 -1.80
N PHE A 64 9.16 5.44 -1.74
CA PHE A 64 8.27 4.66 -2.60
C PHE A 64 6.81 5.05 -2.41
N LEU A 65 6.34 5.14 -1.15
CA LEU A 65 4.99 5.63 -0.84
C LEU A 65 4.78 7.07 -1.35
N GLY A 66 5.76 7.94 -1.16
CA GLY A 66 5.69 9.32 -1.66
C GLY A 66 5.56 9.39 -3.18
N TYR A 67 6.29 8.57 -3.93
CA TYR A 67 6.13 8.48 -5.39
C TYR A 67 4.75 7.98 -5.80
N LEU A 68 4.25 6.93 -5.13
CA LEU A 68 2.93 6.36 -5.42
C LEU A 68 1.81 7.37 -5.15
N HIS A 69 1.82 8.04 -3.99
CA HIS A 69 0.81 9.05 -3.66
C HIS A 69 0.81 10.21 -4.68
N ARG A 70 1.98 10.63 -5.18
CA ARG A 70 2.05 11.63 -6.26
C ARG A 70 1.51 11.14 -7.60
N TYR A 71 1.70 9.86 -7.91
CA TYR A 71 1.20 9.26 -9.14
C TYR A 71 -0.33 9.11 -9.10
N THR A 72 -0.88 8.63 -7.98
CA THR A 72 -2.31 8.43 -7.82
C THR A 72 -3.07 9.75 -7.65
N ALA A 73 -2.48 10.78 -7.02
CA ALA A 73 -3.07 12.11 -6.91
C ALA A 73 -3.12 12.88 -8.25
N ARG A 74 -2.35 12.46 -9.27
CA ARG A 74 -2.36 13.05 -10.63
C ARG A 74 -3.36 12.37 -11.58
N ALA A 75 -4.03 11.31 -11.14
CA ALA A 75 -4.93 10.51 -11.98
C ALA A 75 -6.40 10.96 -11.91
N CYS A 76 -6.68 12.18 -11.44
CA CYS A 76 -7.99 12.82 -11.46
C CYS A 76 -7.94 14.15 -12.25
#